data_AF-A0A2A5DXS2-F1
#
_entry.id   AF-A0A2A5DXS2-F1
#
_cell.length_a   1.000
_cell.length_b   1.000
_cell.length_c   1.000
_cell.angle_alpha   90.00
_cell.angle_beta   90.00
_cell.angle_gamma   90.00
#
_symmetry.space_group_name_H-M   'P 1'
#
loop_
_entity.id
_entity.type
_entity.pdbx_description
1 polymer ?
#
loop_
_entity_poly.entity_id
_entity_poly.type
_entity_poly.pdbx_seq_one_letter_code
_entity_poly.pdbx_strand_id
1 'polypeptide(L)'
;MIDKNLLLTSKQMAEFVSNGFLKFDGLISRDLCERAEIEMASGSLSKFNNSNGTIDAQGSPFSEVWTDPDLAIGQIFRLPEVQGIIESLIGPNPRYDHHFPHLIQGKSTRRGNLHQDAELDPRFESFDIQISFFPSDVPPDMGGTLFVPGSHFRRVHESSINRYQNIVGQQQCVCKAGTILFWHHNLWHSGRSNHTDRDRYMFKLRLNPTVKQMLLWNTDDLEDPEINSILNKKLAWHGQQGRIEEMNRIRLWRSLTDQPEYDLKGYYWSRITNVPN
;
A
#
# COMPACT_ATOMS: atom_id res chain seq x y z
N MET A 1 22.69 6.56 -1.65
CA MET A 1 22.03 6.22 -0.38
C MET A 1 21.04 7.31 -0.09
N ILE A 2 19.80 6.95 0.21
CA ILE A 2 18.76 7.91 0.60
C ILE A 2 19.12 8.50 1.97
N ASP A 3 18.78 9.78 2.19
CA ASP A 3 18.91 10.40 3.51
C ASP A 3 18.04 9.62 4.51
N LYS A 4 18.65 9.17 5.61
CA LYS A 4 17.99 8.40 6.65
C LYS A 4 16.76 9.11 7.24
N ASN A 5 16.70 10.44 7.19
CA ASN A 5 15.56 11.23 7.63
C ASN A 5 14.35 11.15 6.70
N LEU A 6 14.53 10.67 5.46
CA LEU A 6 13.46 10.46 4.48
C LEU A 6 12.91 9.03 4.52
N LEU A 7 13.60 8.11 5.22
CA LEU A 7 13.11 6.75 5.42
C LEU A 7 11.97 6.75 6.44
N LEU A 8 11.12 5.72 6.36
CA LEU A 8 10.09 5.48 7.37
C LEU A 8 10.73 5.26 8.73
N THR A 9 10.02 5.66 9.77
CA THR A 9 10.31 5.31 11.16
C THR A 9 9.81 3.90 11.48
N SER A 10 10.30 3.30 12.56
CA SER A 10 9.81 2.02 13.05
C SER A 10 8.34 2.08 13.47
N LYS A 11 7.87 3.24 13.96
CA LYS A 11 6.43 3.47 14.21
C LYS A 11 5.60 3.40 12.93
N GLN A 12 6.03 4.07 11.86
CA GLN A 12 5.34 3.98 10.56
C GLN A 12 5.40 2.56 9.99
N MET A 13 6.52 1.86 10.13
CA MET A 13 6.60 0.45 9.72
C MET A 13 5.63 -0.42 10.54
N ALA A 14 5.50 -0.19 11.85
CA ALA A 14 4.54 -0.89 12.70
C ALA A 14 3.08 -0.58 12.32
N GLU A 15 2.78 0.65 11.90
CA GLU A 15 1.46 1.01 11.35
C GLU A 15 1.17 0.29 10.05
N PHE A 16 2.16 0.19 9.15
CA PHE A 16 2.05 -0.58 7.91
C PHE A 16 1.79 -2.07 8.21
N VAL A 17 2.52 -2.66 9.16
CA VAL A 17 2.29 -4.06 9.61
C VAL A 17 0.90 -4.23 10.22
N SER A 18 0.41 -3.27 11.00
CA SER A 18 -0.89 -3.38 11.66
C SER A 18 -2.06 -3.21 10.70
N ASN A 19 -1.98 -2.22 9.81
CA ASN A 19 -3.10 -1.77 8.97
C ASN A 19 -2.99 -2.25 7.52
N GLY A 20 -1.80 -2.56 7.05
CA GLY A 20 -1.49 -2.90 5.66
C GLY A 20 -1.30 -1.70 4.75
N PHE A 21 -1.31 -0.46 5.27
CA PHE A 21 -1.09 0.74 4.47
C PHE A 21 -0.58 1.93 5.30
N LEU A 22 0.01 2.89 4.60
CA LEU A 22 0.38 4.22 5.06
C LEU A 22 -0.22 5.27 4.12
N LYS A 23 -0.61 6.43 4.67
CA LYS A 23 -1.21 7.54 3.93
C LYS A 23 -0.45 8.82 4.22
N PHE A 24 -0.07 9.53 3.17
CA PHE A 24 0.63 10.81 3.23
C PHE A 24 -0.23 11.86 2.52
N ASP A 25 -0.95 12.67 3.30
CA ASP A 25 -1.86 13.69 2.78
C ASP A 25 -1.10 14.86 2.18
N GLY A 26 -1.42 15.22 0.93
CA GLY A 26 -0.89 16.42 0.28
C GLY A 26 0.63 16.46 0.12
N LEU A 27 1.30 15.31 0.07
CA LEU A 27 2.76 15.21 -0.11
C LEU A 27 3.22 15.79 -1.47
N ILE A 28 2.39 15.65 -2.51
CA ILE A 28 2.72 16.10 -3.86
C ILE A 28 2.18 17.52 -4.09
N SER A 29 2.99 18.37 -4.71
CA SER A 29 2.61 19.75 -5.03
C SER A 29 1.41 19.83 -5.97
N ARG A 30 0.66 20.93 -5.89
CA ARG A 30 -0.52 21.16 -6.76
C ARG A 30 -0.17 21.18 -8.25
N ASP A 31 0.96 21.80 -8.61
CA ASP A 31 1.46 21.81 -10.00
C ASP A 31 1.70 20.39 -10.54
N LEU A 32 2.40 19.53 -9.78
CA LEU A 32 2.63 18.15 -10.19
C LEU A 32 1.33 17.35 -10.25
N CYS A 33 0.37 17.63 -9.37
CA CYS A 33 -0.93 17.00 -9.41
C CYS A 33 -1.70 17.33 -10.70
N GLU A 34 -1.77 18.61 -11.09
CA GLU A 34 -2.46 19.05 -12.30
C GLU A 34 -1.80 18.45 -13.55
N ARG A 35 -0.47 18.47 -13.62
CA ARG A 35 0.29 17.86 -14.73
C ARG A 35 0.09 16.35 -14.81
N ALA A 36 0.09 15.65 -13.68
CA ALA A 36 -0.16 14.21 -13.63
C ALA A 36 -1.59 13.84 -14.03
N GLU A 37 -2.58 14.67 -13.69
CA GLU A 37 -3.96 14.45 -14.12
C GLU A 37 -4.11 14.58 -15.64
N ILE A 38 -3.49 15.60 -16.24
CA ILE A 38 -3.44 15.78 -17.70
C ILE A 38 -2.76 14.57 -18.37
N GLU A 39 -1.63 14.11 -17.82
CA GLU A 39 -0.87 12.96 -18.32
C GLU A 39 -1.65 11.64 -18.25
N MET A 40 -2.45 11.44 -17.19
CA MET A 40 -3.36 10.30 -17.09
C MET A 40 -4.49 10.39 -18.11
N ALA A 41 -5.08 11.57 -18.28
CA ALA A 41 -6.19 11.81 -19.20
C ALA A 41 -5.78 11.66 -20.68
N SER A 42 -4.55 12.04 -21.04
CA SER A 42 -4.03 11.89 -22.40
C SER A 42 -3.67 10.44 -22.75
N GLY A 43 -3.57 9.54 -21.76
CA GLY A 43 -3.12 8.17 -21.96
C GLY A 43 -1.61 8.05 -22.25
N SER A 44 -0.81 9.07 -21.95
CA SER A 44 0.62 9.13 -22.27
C SER A 44 1.44 7.97 -21.67
N LEU A 45 0.96 7.38 -20.57
CA LEU A 45 1.62 6.26 -19.89
C LEU A 45 1.21 4.88 -20.41
N SER A 46 0.16 4.79 -21.23
CA SER A 46 -0.35 3.51 -21.75
C SER A 46 0.71 2.72 -22.54
N LYS A 47 1.66 3.42 -23.17
CA LYS A 47 2.78 2.82 -23.93
C LYS A 47 3.68 1.91 -23.07
N PHE A 48 3.68 2.05 -21.75
CA PHE A 48 4.50 1.25 -20.81
C PHE A 48 3.75 0.03 -20.21
N ASN A 49 2.49 -0.21 -20.59
CA ASN A 49 1.70 -1.32 -20.08
C ASN A 49 1.80 -2.56 -20.98
N ASN A 50 1.95 -3.75 -20.39
CA ASN A 50 2.10 -5.02 -21.09
C ASN A 50 0.91 -5.44 -21.97
N SER A 51 -0.30 -4.98 -21.64
CA SER A 51 -1.54 -5.46 -22.26
C SER A 51 -1.95 -4.64 -23.47
N ASN A 52 -1.52 -3.37 -23.58
CA ASN A 52 -1.92 -2.43 -24.62
C ASN A 52 -0.80 -1.47 -25.08
N GLY A 53 0.41 -1.57 -24.52
CA GLY A 53 1.52 -0.64 -24.75
C GLY A 53 2.51 -1.15 -25.80
N THR A 54 3.34 -0.24 -26.31
CA THR A 54 4.43 -0.55 -27.26
C THR A 54 5.74 -0.95 -26.57
N ILE A 55 5.83 -0.76 -25.26
CA ILE A 55 7.00 -1.05 -24.41
C ILE A 55 6.56 -2.03 -23.34
N ASP A 56 7.09 -3.25 -23.38
CA ASP A 56 6.96 -4.19 -22.27
C ASP A 56 7.99 -3.85 -21.19
N ALA A 57 7.56 -3.04 -20.22
CA ALA A 57 8.40 -2.62 -19.10
C ALA A 57 8.26 -3.55 -17.88
N GLN A 58 7.39 -4.56 -17.92
CA GLN A 58 7.12 -5.42 -16.78
C GLN A 58 8.38 -6.20 -16.38
N GLY A 59 8.71 -6.18 -15.09
CA GLY A 59 9.91 -6.81 -14.54
C GLY A 59 11.18 -5.98 -14.65
N SER A 60 11.18 -4.87 -15.39
CA SER A 60 12.32 -3.95 -15.46
C SER A 60 12.58 -3.27 -14.10
N PRO A 61 13.83 -2.86 -13.81
CA PRO A 61 14.11 -1.98 -12.68
C PRO A 61 13.25 -0.72 -12.77
N PHE A 62 12.56 -0.37 -11.67
CA PHE A 62 11.65 0.76 -11.67
C PHE A 62 12.33 2.09 -12.02
N SER A 63 13.63 2.23 -11.68
CA SER A 63 14.46 3.38 -12.04
C SER A 63 14.62 3.58 -13.56
N GLU A 64 14.39 2.55 -14.36
CA GLU A 64 14.48 2.58 -15.82
C GLU A 64 13.11 2.87 -16.47
N VAL A 65 12.04 2.93 -15.67
CA VAL A 65 10.69 3.25 -16.12
C VAL A 65 10.40 4.74 -15.93
N TRP A 66 9.72 5.35 -16.89
CA TRP A 66 9.37 6.79 -16.91
C TRP A 66 10.57 7.73 -16.76
N THR A 67 11.72 7.37 -17.34
CA THR A 67 12.98 8.13 -17.26
C THR A 67 12.93 9.50 -17.95
N ASP A 68 11.96 9.71 -18.84
CA ASP A 68 11.68 11.01 -19.43
C ASP A 68 11.42 12.04 -18.31
N PRO A 69 12.24 13.10 -18.23
CA PRO A 69 12.12 14.10 -17.18
C PRO A 69 10.81 14.88 -17.26
N ASP A 70 10.14 14.94 -18.41
CA ASP A 70 8.90 15.72 -18.60
C ASP A 70 7.66 14.99 -18.06
N LEU A 71 7.74 13.67 -17.85
CA LEU A 71 6.66 12.87 -17.31
C LEU A 71 6.38 13.22 -15.85
N ALA A 72 5.18 13.74 -15.57
CA ALA A 72 4.79 14.19 -14.24
C ALA A 72 4.72 13.04 -13.24
N ILE A 73 4.19 11.88 -13.65
CA ILE A 73 4.19 10.69 -12.79
C ILE A 73 5.62 10.23 -12.49
N GLY A 74 6.51 10.26 -13.49
CA GLY A 74 7.94 9.97 -13.28
C GLY A 74 8.57 10.93 -12.26
N GLN A 75 8.30 12.23 -12.36
CA GLN A 75 8.78 13.24 -11.41
C GLN A 75 8.29 12.95 -9.98
N ILE A 76 7.01 12.61 -9.81
CA ILE A 76 6.41 12.27 -8.50
C ILE A 76 7.15 11.12 -7.82
N PHE A 77 7.39 10.02 -8.55
CA PHE A 77 8.06 8.84 -7.98
C PHE A 77 9.57 9.01 -7.80
N ARG A 78 10.15 10.08 -8.36
CA ARG A 78 11.55 10.49 -8.14
C ARG A 78 11.72 11.51 -7.01
N LEU A 79 10.64 11.97 -6.38
CA LEU A 79 10.76 12.84 -5.20
C LEU A 79 11.49 12.09 -4.08
N PRO A 80 12.46 12.72 -3.39
CA PRO A 80 13.24 12.06 -2.34
C PRO A 80 12.38 11.43 -1.24
N GLU A 81 11.31 12.10 -0.82
CA GLU A 81 10.36 11.61 0.18
C GLU A 81 9.65 10.34 -0.30
N VAL A 82 9.22 10.32 -1.57
CA VAL A 82 8.54 9.15 -2.17
C VAL A 82 9.51 7.98 -2.32
N GLN A 83 10.74 8.25 -2.76
CA GLN A 83 11.79 7.22 -2.84
C GLN A 83 12.14 6.66 -1.47
N GLY A 84 12.24 7.51 -0.44
CA GLY A 84 12.52 7.07 0.93
C GLY A 84 11.45 6.13 1.49
N ILE A 85 10.18 6.41 1.22
CA ILE A 85 9.07 5.52 1.60
C ILE A 85 9.14 4.19 0.83
N ILE A 86 9.39 4.22 -0.48
CA ILE A 86 9.50 3.00 -1.30
C ILE A 86 10.67 2.14 -0.84
N GLU A 87 11.85 2.73 -0.66
CA GLU A 87 13.05 2.01 -0.22
C GLU A 87 12.85 1.40 1.17
N SER A 88 12.18 2.12 2.08
CA SER A 88 11.84 1.61 3.41
C SER A 88 10.94 0.38 3.38
N LEU A 89 10.03 0.29 2.41
CA LEU A 89 9.04 -0.80 2.32
C LEU A 89 9.56 -2.00 1.52
N ILE A 90 10.21 -1.79 0.38
CA ILE A 90 10.56 -2.87 -0.56
C ILE A 90 12.03 -2.88 -1.00
N GLY A 91 12.84 -1.96 -0.47
CA GLY A 91 14.28 -1.91 -0.68
C GLY A 91 14.71 -1.19 -1.96
N PRO A 92 16.02 -1.15 -2.22
CA PRO A 92 16.56 -0.46 -3.39
C PRO A 92 16.22 -1.21 -4.68
N ASN A 93 16.16 -0.48 -5.78
CA ASN A 93 15.95 -1.01 -7.13
C ASN A 93 14.76 -1.98 -7.23
N PRO A 94 13.54 -1.56 -6.83
CA PRO A 94 12.37 -2.42 -6.95
C PRO A 94 12.07 -2.72 -8.43
N ARG A 95 11.41 -3.85 -8.70
CA ARG A 95 10.92 -4.18 -10.04
C ARG A 95 9.58 -3.50 -10.27
N TYR A 96 9.45 -2.89 -11.45
CA TYR A 96 8.17 -2.42 -11.94
C TYR A 96 7.30 -3.61 -12.35
N ASP A 97 6.06 -3.65 -11.87
CA ASP A 97 5.09 -4.67 -12.28
C ASP A 97 4.15 -4.09 -13.35
N HIS A 98 3.26 -3.19 -12.94
CA HIS A 98 2.33 -2.49 -13.82
C HIS A 98 1.76 -1.24 -13.15
N HIS A 99 1.12 -0.38 -13.95
CA HIS A 99 0.33 0.74 -13.46
C HIS A 99 -1.03 0.83 -14.14
N PHE A 100 -1.97 1.55 -13.52
CA PHE A 100 -3.26 1.84 -14.11
C PHE A 100 -3.81 3.20 -13.64
N PRO A 101 -4.14 4.13 -14.56
CA PRO A 101 -4.85 5.36 -14.23
C PRO A 101 -6.36 5.09 -14.11
N HIS A 102 -6.86 4.94 -12.88
CA HIS A 102 -8.27 4.64 -12.63
C HIS A 102 -9.14 5.90 -12.69
N LEU A 103 -9.97 5.99 -13.72
CA LEU A 103 -11.04 6.98 -13.84
C LEU A 103 -12.35 6.46 -13.25
N ILE A 104 -12.94 7.22 -12.33
CA ILE A 104 -14.34 7.06 -11.92
C ILE A 104 -15.10 8.31 -12.35
N GLN A 105 -16.03 8.15 -13.29
CA GLN A 105 -16.82 9.26 -13.81
C GLN A 105 -17.71 9.88 -12.74
N GLY A 106 -17.97 11.18 -12.86
CA GLY A 106 -19.00 11.87 -12.09
C GLY A 106 -20.34 11.15 -12.22
N LYS A 107 -21.13 11.14 -11.14
CA LYS A 107 -22.43 10.47 -11.03
C LYS A 107 -22.40 8.94 -11.21
N SER A 108 -21.23 8.32 -11.24
CA SER A 108 -21.13 6.86 -11.34
C SER A 108 -21.67 6.19 -10.08
N THR A 109 -22.73 5.39 -10.24
CA THR A 109 -23.29 4.56 -9.17
C THR A 109 -22.57 3.22 -9.02
N ARG A 110 -21.57 2.95 -9.87
CA ARG A 110 -20.83 1.70 -9.86
C ARG A 110 -20.04 1.56 -8.56
N ARG A 111 -20.14 0.37 -7.95
CA ARG A 111 -19.31 -0.03 -6.81
C ARG A 111 -18.47 -1.23 -7.21
N GLY A 112 -17.17 -1.17 -6.90
CA GLY A 112 -16.34 -2.37 -6.92
C GLY A 112 -16.70 -3.25 -5.73
N ASN A 113 -16.71 -4.56 -5.92
CA ASN A 113 -16.71 -5.47 -4.78
C ASN A 113 -15.35 -5.39 -4.08
N LEU A 114 -15.32 -5.77 -2.79
CA LEU A 114 -14.06 -5.97 -2.09
C LEU A 114 -13.26 -7.06 -2.79
N HIS A 115 -11.99 -6.77 -3.06
CA HIS A 115 -11.06 -7.70 -3.67
C HIS A 115 -9.63 -7.41 -3.17
N GLN A 116 -8.73 -8.35 -3.43
CA GLN A 116 -7.31 -8.07 -3.59
C GLN A 116 -6.99 -8.20 -5.08
N ASP A 117 -5.91 -7.58 -5.55
CA ASP A 117 -5.49 -7.77 -6.94
C ASP A 117 -4.74 -9.08 -7.12
N ALA A 118 -4.74 -9.56 -8.37
CA ALA A 118 -4.13 -10.81 -8.79
C ALA A 118 -4.67 -12.05 -8.08
N GLU A 119 -4.17 -13.21 -8.49
CA GLU A 119 -4.48 -14.50 -7.91
C GLU A 119 -3.95 -14.60 -6.47
N LEU A 120 -4.41 -15.62 -5.75
CA LEU A 120 -3.91 -15.94 -4.41
C LEU A 120 -2.38 -16.14 -4.42
N ASP A 121 -1.66 -15.23 -3.77
CA ASP A 121 -0.21 -15.32 -3.62
C ASP A 121 0.18 -16.47 -2.67
N PRO A 122 0.89 -17.52 -3.16
CA PRO A 122 1.25 -18.66 -2.33
C PRO A 122 2.42 -18.34 -1.37
N ARG A 123 3.17 -17.25 -1.60
CA ARG A 123 4.29 -16.85 -0.74
C ARG A 123 3.76 -16.41 0.62
N PHE A 124 4.28 -17.02 1.67
CA PHE A 124 3.84 -16.79 3.05
C PHE A 124 4.29 -15.44 3.62
N GLU A 125 5.42 -14.94 3.11
CA GLU A 125 6.01 -13.63 3.42
C GLU A 125 6.05 -12.76 2.14
N SER A 126 4.99 -12.81 1.33
CA SER A 126 4.88 -11.89 0.18
C SER A 126 4.84 -10.44 0.68
N PHE A 127 5.59 -9.56 0.02
CA PHE A 127 5.72 -8.16 0.42
C PHE A 127 5.83 -7.26 -0.82
N ASP A 128 4.88 -7.42 -1.73
CA ASP A 128 4.73 -6.47 -2.82
C ASP A 128 3.91 -5.28 -2.31
N ILE A 129 4.15 -4.10 -2.87
CA ILE A 129 3.35 -2.92 -2.53
C ILE A 129 2.61 -2.41 -3.74
N GLN A 130 1.49 -1.78 -3.45
CA GLN A 130 0.72 -0.98 -4.36
C GLN A 130 0.68 0.45 -3.85
N ILE A 131 0.63 1.39 -4.78
CA ILE A 131 0.71 2.80 -4.51
C ILE A 131 -0.47 3.48 -5.18
N SER A 132 -1.25 4.23 -4.42
CA SER A 132 -2.38 5.01 -4.92
C SER A 132 -2.11 6.50 -4.76
N PHE A 133 -2.02 7.22 -5.87
CA PHE A 133 -1.83 8.66 -5.90
C PHE A 133 -3.10 9.36 -6.38
N PHE A 134 -3.52 10.41 -5.66
CA PHE A 134 -4.71 11.20 -5.93
C PHE A 134 -4.32 12.63 -6.37
N PRO A 135 -4.48 12.97 -7.66
CA PRO A 135 -4.12 14.31 -8.17
C PRO A 135 -5.17 15.39 -7.84
N SER A 136 -6.31 15.00 -7.30
CA SER A 136 -7.44 15.89 -7.02
C SER A 136 -7.97 15.67 -5.61
N ASP A 137 -8.61 16.70 -5.04
CA ASP A 137 -9.33 16.57 -3.77
C ASP A 137 -10.44 15.53 -3.91
N VAL A 138 -10.46 14.54 -3.01
CA VAL A 138 -11.48 13.49 -2.96
C VAL A 138 -12.34 13.69 -1.70
N PRO A 139 -13.48 14.40 -1.79
CA PRO A 139 -14.43 14.48 -0.70
C PRO A 139 -15.15 13.13 -0.46
N PRO A 140 -15.86 12.98 0.67
CA PRO A 140 -16.53 11.72 1.04
C PRO A 140 -17.46 11.12 -0.02
N ASP A 141 -18.09 11.97 -0.82
CA ASP A 141 -19.07 11.62 -1.85
C ASP A 141 -18.45 11.34 -3.23
N MET A 142 -17.15 11.54 -3.43
CA MET A 142 -16.48 11.36 -4.73
C MET A 142 -15.96 9.93 -4.99
N GLY A 143 -16.20 9.01 -4.07
CA GLY A 143 -15.88 7.59 -4.29
C GLY A 143 -14.39 7.25 -4.20
N GLY A 144 -13.70 7.79 -3.19
CA GLY A 144 -12.34 7.39 -2.86
C GLY A 144 -12.18 5.88 -2.63
N THR A 145 -10.97 5.36 -2.83
CA THR A 145 -10.67 3.94 -2.62
C THR A 145 -10.98 3.56 -1.17
N LEU A 146 -11.72 2.48 -0.98
CA LEU A 146 -11.99 1.90 0.33
C LEU A 146 -10.95 0.83 0.65
N PHE A 147 -10.49 0.79 1.89
CA PHE A 147 -9.60 -0.23 2.43
C PHE A 147 -10.24 -0.93 3.64
N VAL A 148 -9.87 -2.19 3.85
CA VAL A 148 -10.16 -2.96 5.07
C VAL A 148 -8.84 -3.10 5.85
N PRO A 149 -8.58 -2.27 6.87
CA PRO A 149 -7.31 -2.35 7.61
C PRO A 149 -7.06 -3.74 8.18
N GLY A 150 -5.81 -4.22 8.09
CA GLY A 150 -5.38 -5.52 8.60
C GLY A 150 -5.75 -6.73 7.73
N SER A 151 -6.54 -6.55 6.66
CA SER A 151 -7.02 -7.68 5.87
C SER A 151 -5.95 -8.32 4.98
N HIS A 152 -4.78 -7.71 4.84
CA HIS A 152 -3.65 -8.24 4.07
C HIS A 152 -3.10 -9.58 4.61
N PHE A 153 -3.43 -9.93 5.87
CA PHE A 153 -3.15 -11.26 6.43
C PHE A 153 -4.19 -12.32 6.06
N ARG A 154 -5.32 -11.94 5.45
CA ARG A 154 -6.38 -12.87 5.05
C ARG A 154 -6.03 -13.55 3.73
N ARG A 155 -5.71 -14.84 3.83
CA ARG A 155 -5.50 -15.70 2.66
C ARG A 155 -6.84 -16.26 2.20
N VAL A 156 -7.54 -15.48 1.40
CA VAL A 156 -8.83 -15.83 0.82
C VAL A 156 -8.72 -15.66 -0.69
N HIS A 157 -9.21 -16.63 -1.46
CA HIS A 157 -9.24 -16.54 -2.92
C HIS A 157 -9.99 -15.27 -3.35
N GLU A 158 -9.48 -14.53 -4.34
CA GLU A 158 -9.96 -13.20 -4.71
C GLU A 158 -11.47 -13.18 -5.06
N SER A 159 -11.94 -14.17 -5.84
CA SER A 159 -13.37 -14.37 -6.13
C SER A 159 -14.26 -14.54 -4.88
N SER A 160 -13.69 -15.02 -3.78
CA SER A 160 -14.39 -15.22 -2.51
C SER A 160 -14.48 -13.96 -1.66
N ILE A 161 -13.54 -13.01 -1.83
CA ILE A 161 -13.55 -11.73 -1.12
C ILE A 161 -14.78 -10.90 -1.49
N ASN A 162 -15.26 -11.03 -2.73
CA ASN A 162 -16.45 -10.34 -3.22
C ASN A 162 -17.71 -10.57 -2.36
N ARG A 163 -17.77 -11.67 -1.60
CA ARG A 163 -18.89 -12.01 -0.71
C ARG A 163 -18.86 -11.24 0.62
N TYR A 164 -17.72 -10.67 1.00
CA TYR A 164 -17.59 -9.87 2.20
C TYR A 164 -18.12 -8.47 1.93
N GLN A 165 -19.07 -8.04 2.74
CA GLN A 165 -19.75 -6.76 2.60
C GLN A 165 -19.95 -6.15 3.99
N ASN A 166 -20.09 -4.82 4.07
CA ASN A 166 -20.42 -4.09 5.31
C ASN A 166 -19.50 -4.43 6.51
N ILE A 167 -18.19 -4.55 6.25
CA ILE A 167 -17.20 -4.81 7.31
C ILE A 167 -17.06 -3.55 8.17
N VAL A 168 -17.16 -3.70 9.49
CA VAL A 168 -16.99 -2.58 10.44
C VAL A 168 -15.54 -2.06 10.43
N GLY A 169 -15.36 -0.74 10.49
CA GLY A 169 -14.02 -0.13 10.51
C GLY A 169 -13.31 -0.08 9.15
N GLN A 170 -14.02 -0.34 8.05
CA GLN A 170 -13.56 0.03 6.71
C GLN A 170 -13.23 1.53 6.64
N GLN A 171 -12.19 1.89 5.88
CA GLN A 171 -11.75 3.27 5.71
C GLN A 171 -11.81 3.66 4.25
N GLN A 172 -12.59 4.71 3.94
CA GLN A 172 -12.58 5.31 2.62
C GLN A 172 -11.53 6.42 2.57
N CYS A 173 -10.73 6.44 1.51
CA CYS A 173 -9.78 7.51 1.27
C CYS A 173 -10.52 8.82 0.94
N VAL A 174 -10.67 9.67 1.95
CA VAL A 174 -11.08 11.07 1.83
C VAL A 174 -9.82 11.90 2.02
N CYS A 175 -9.47 12.70 1.02
CA CYS A 175 -8.14 13.32 1.00
C CYS A 175 -8.08 14.58 0.14
N LYS A 176 -6.99 15.35 0.32
CA LYS A 176 -6.65 16.48 -0.54
C LYS A 176 -5.84 15.98 -1.74
N ALA A 177 -5.84 16.76 -2.83
CA ALA A 177 -4.92 16.48 -3.93
C ALA A 177 -3.48 16.41 -3.40
N GLY A 178 -2.69 15.58 -4.04
CA GLY A 178 -1.31 15.31 -3.65
C GLY A 178 -1.16 14.21 -2.62
N THR A 179 -2.27 13.56 -2.26
CA THR A 179 -2.23 12.43 -1.33
C THR A 179 -1.72 11.18 -2.02
N ILE A 180 -0.79 10.49 -1.37
CA ILE A 180 -0.26 9.20 -1.81
C ILE A 180 -0.41 8.17 -0.70
N LEU A 181 -0.85 6.97 -1.05
CA LEU A 181 -0.98 5.83 -0.15
C LEU A 181 -0.10 4.69 -0.63
N PHE A 182 0.61 4.06 0.30
CA PHE A 182 1.41 2.87 0.06
C PHE A 182 0.76 1.73 0.83
N TRP A 183 0.47 0.63 0.18
CA TRP A 183 -0.31 -0.45 0.77
C TRP A 183 0.14 -1.82 0.29
N HIS A 184 0.02 -2.80 1.17
CA HIS A 184 0.40 -4.19 0.90
C HIS A 184 -0.50 -4.77 -0.18
N HIS A 185 0.03 -5.52 -1.15
CA HIS A 185 -0.75 -5.98 -2.32
C HIS A 185 -1.96 -6.86 -1.96
N ASN A 186 -1.87 -7.65 -0.89
CA ASN A 186 -2.99 -8.44 -0.36
C ASN A 186 -4.07 -7.62 0.39
N LEU A 187 -3.92 -6.30 0.57
CA LEU A 187 -4.90 -5.50 1.29
C LEU A 187 -6.23 -5.46 0.52
N TRP A 188 -7.33 -5.77 1.22
CA TRP A 188 -8.64 -5.78 0.59
C TRP A 188 -9.10 -4.35 0.38
N HIS A 189 -9.52 -4.08 -0.83
CA HIS A 189 -9.93 -2.75 -1.24
C HIS A 189 -11.06 -2.79 -2.26
N SER A 190 -11.69 -1.62 -2.47
CA SER A 190 -12.68 -1.46 -3.52
C SER A 190 -12.84 -0.01 -3.97
N GLY A 191 -13.26 0.18 -5.22
CA GLY A 191 -13.74 1.46 -5.71
C GLY A 191 -15.13 1.78 -5.15
N ARG A 192 -15.37 3.06 -4.83
CA ARG A 192 -16.67 3.55 -4.35
C ARG A 192 -17.37 4.38 -5.42
N SER A 193 -18.69 4.50 -5.26
CA SER A 193 -19.52 5.31 -6.14
C SER A 193 -19.16 6.79 -6.02
N ASN A 194 -19.19 7.49 -7.14
CA ASN A 194 -18.95 8.93 -7.22
C ASN A 194 -20.28 9.64 -7.40
N HIS A 195 -20.73 10.32 -6.36
CA HIS A 195 -22.00 11.06 -6.31
C HIS A 195 -21.84 12.55 -6.67
N THR A 196 -20.62 12.98 -7.02
CA THR A 196 -20.34 14.35 -7.47
C THR A 196 -20.50 14.50 -8.97
N ASP A 197 -20.49 15.74 -9.47
CA ASP A 197 -20.50 16.05 -10.90
C ASP A 197 -19.11 15.95 -11.57
N ARG A 198 -18.04 15.67 -10.82
CA ARG A 198 -16.67 15.68 -11.32
C ARG A 198 -16.09 14.28 -11.41
N ASP A 199 -15.31 14.06 -12.46
CA ASP A 199 -14.51 12.85 -12.63
C ASP A 199 -13.40 12.76 -11.58
N ARG A 200 -13.03 11.53 -11.22
CA ARG A 200 -12.01 11.24 -10.21
C ARG A 200 -10.97 10.29 -10.74
N TYR A 201 -9.76 10.79 -10.94
CA TYR A 201 -8.58 9.98 -11.20
C TYR A 201 -7.92 9.47 -9.91
N MET A 202 -7.35 8.27 -9.99
CA MET A 202 -6.37 7.75 -9.03
C MET A 202 -5.34 6.95 -9.83
N PHE A 203 -4.07 7.30 -9.68
CA PHE A 203 -2.98 6.55 -10.30
C PHE A 203 -2.60 5.38 -9.39
N LYS A 204 -2.63 4.15 -9.93
CA LYS A 204 -2.25 2.93 -9.21
C LYS A 204 -0.96 2.37 -9.80
N LEU A 205 0.03 2.08 -8.97
CA LEU A 205 1.29 1.44 -9.35
C LEU A 205 1.53 0.22 -8.46
N ARG A 206 2.00 -0.89 -9.02
CA ARG A 206 2.51 -2.03 -8.26
C ARG A 206 4.02 -2.17 -8.46
N LEU A 207 4.72 -2.40 -7.36
CA LEU A 207 6.16 -2.65 -7.33
C LEU A 207 6.44 -3.95 -6.55
N ASN A 208 7.44 -4.71 -7.01
CA ASN A 208 7.89 -5.92 -6.32
C ASN A 208 9.30 -5.72 -5.74
N PRO A 209 9.59 -6.26 -4.55
CA PRO A 209 10.90 -6.19 -3.94
C PRO A 209 11.95 -7.01 -4.69
N THR A 210 13.22 -6.61 -4.58
CA THR A 210 14.39 -7.33 -5.11
C THR A 210 15.33 -7.84 -4.01
N VAL A 211 15.11 -7.43 -2.77
CA VAL A 211 15.83 -7.86 -1.57
C VAL A 211 14.85 -8.40 -0.53
N LYS A 212 15.34 -8.94 0.59
CA LYS A 212 14.49 -9.24 1.75
C LYS A 212 14.05 -7.95 2.42
N GLN A 213 12.81 -7.90 2.89
CA GLN A 213 12.28 -6.76 3.63
C GLN A 213 12.75 -6.86 5.07
N MET A 214 14.00 -6.48 5.32
CA MET A 214 14.62 -6.59 6.64
C MET A 214 15.44 -5.34 6.93
N LEU A 215 15.03 -4.60 7.97
CA LEU A 215 15.73 -3.39 8.45
C LEU A 215 16.03 -2.35 7.35
N LEU A 216 15.08 -2.15 6.42
CA LEU A 216 15.24 -1.25 5.27
C LEU A 216 14.89 0.21 5.55
N TRP A 217 14.38 0.51 6.74
CA TRP A 217 13.90 1.83 7.14
C TRP A 217 14.80 2.46 8.21
N ASN A 218 14.47 3.65 8.71
CA ASN A 218 15.19 4.24 9.84
C ASN A 218 14.85 3.50 11.14
N THR A 219 15.82 2.75 11.67
CA THR A 219 15.68 1.91 12.87
C THR A 219 16.13 2.60 14.16
N ASP A 220 16.38 3.90 14.16
CA ASP A 220 16.81 4.63 15.37
C ASP A 220 15.77 4.58 16.51
N ASP A 221 14.50 4.42 16.15
CA ASP A 221 13.37 4.29 17.08
C ASP A 221 12.87 2.85 17.24
N LEU A 222 13.64 1.83 16.83
CA LEU A 222 13.18 0.43 16.80
C LEU A 222 12.76 -0.11 18.18
N GLU A 223 13.36 0.40 19.25
CA GLU A 223 13.07 0.01 20.63
C GLU A 223 12.02 0.91 21.30
N ASP A 224 11.37 1.80 20.55
CA ASP A 224 10.35 2.69 21.11
C ASP A 224 9.13 1.88 21.61
N PRO A 225 8.72 2.04 22.88
CA PRO A 225 7.62 1.26 23.46
C PRO A 225 6.25 1.49 22.79
N GLU A 226 6.08 2.57 22.04
CA GLU A 226 4.87 2.84 21.25
C GLU A 226 4.64 1.80 20.15
N ILE A 227 5.71 1.19 19.62
CA ILE A 227 5.63 0.13 18.60
C ILE A 227 4.75 -1.03 19.09
N ASN A 228 4.95 -1.46 20.34
CA ASN A 228 4.14 -2.50 20.97
C ASN A 228 2.66 -2.10 21.05
N SER A 229 2.37 -0.81 21.28
CA SER A 229 1.00 -0.30 21.34
C SER A 229 0.34 -0.28 19.97
N ILE A 230 1.08 0.08 18.92
CA ILE A 230 0.62 0.07 17.53
C ILE A 230 0.31 -1.37 17.09
N LEU A 231 1.25 -2.30 17.31
CA LEU A 231 1.10 -3.70 16.88
C LEU A 231 -0.01 -4.44 17.65
N ASN A 232 -0.27 -4.06 18.91
CA ASN A 232 -1.34 -4.62 19.73
C ASN A 232 -2.72 -3.95 19.51
N LYS A 233 -2.83 -2.98 18.59
CA LYS A 233 -4.08 -2.26 18.36
C LYS A 233 -5.16 -3.17 17.77
N LYS A 234 -6.29 -3.29 18.46
CA LYS A 234 -7.42 -4.09 17.98
C LYS A 234 -8.17 -3.39 16.84
N LEU A 235 -8.52 -4.15 15.81
CA LEU A 235 -9.40 -3.71 14.73
C LEU A 235 -10.77 -4.33 14.92
N ALA A 236 -11.83 -3.49 14.83
CA ALA A 236 -13.18 -3.86 15.23
C ALA A 236 -13.72 -5.10 14.50
N TRP A 237 -13.37 -5.28 13.23
CA TRP A 237 -13.88 -6.39 12.43
C TRP A 237 -13.21 -7.73 12.68
N HIS A 238 -12.09 -7.77 13.42
CA HIS A 238 -11.43 -9.03 13.75
C HIS A 238 -12.27 -9.87 14.72
N GLY A 239 -13.11 -9.24 15.57
CA GLY A 239 -13.92 -9.94 16.56
C GLY A 239 -13.08 -10.92 17.39
N GLN A 240 -13.55 -12.18 17.49
CA GLN A 240 -12.85 -13.25 18.21
C GLN A 240 -11.52 -13.69 17.58
N GLN A 241 -11.26 -13.30 16.32
CA GLN A 241 -10.05 -13.67 15.60
C GLN A 241 -8.88 -12.71 15.87
N GLY A 242 -9.08 -11.68 16.72
CA GLY A 242 -8.05 -10.67 17.01
C GLY A 242 -6.70 -11.25 17.45
N ARG A 243 -6.70 -12.38 18.19
CA ARG A 243 -5.47 -13.06 18.61
C ARG A 243 -4.65 -13.61 17.45
N ILE A 244 -5.31 -14.16 16.43
CA ILE A 244 -4.62 -14.67 15.23
C ILE A 244 -3.97 -13.50 14.48
N GLU A 245 -4.61 -12.33 14.49
CA GLU A 245 -4.08 -11.13 13.83
C GLU A 245 -2.90 -10.53 14.59
N GLU A 246 -2.93 -10.55 15.92
CA GLU A 246 -1.77 -10.22 16.75
C GLU A 246 -0.59 -11.16 16.42
N MET A 247 -0.83 -12.46 16.28
CA MET A 247 0.19 -13.43 15.89
C MET A 247 0.76 -13.17 14.48
N ASN A 248 -0.10 -12.84 13.51
CA ASN A 248 0.35 -12.48 12.15
C ASN A 248 1.24 -11.23 12.15
N ARG A 249 0.89 -10.21 12.94
CA ARG A 249 1.70 -9.00 13.11
C ARG A 249 3.03 -9.28 13.79
N ILE A 250 3.05 -10.09 14.85
CA ILE A 250 4.29 -10.52 15.50
C ILE A 250 5.17 -11.23 14.48
N ARG A 251 4.63 -12.18 13.72
CA ARG A 251 5.39 -12.91 12.69
C ARG A 251 6.00 -11.97 11.67
N LEU A 252 5.19 -11.07 11.09
CA LEU A 252 5.69 -10.14 10.09
C LEU A 252 6.74 -9.20 10.69
N TRP A 253 6.50 -8.69 11.90
CA TRP A 253 7.47 -7.84 12.59
C TRP A 253 8.80 -8.56 12.83
N ARG A 254 8.79 -9.81 13.32
CA ARG A 254 10.00 -10.63 13.49
C ARG A 254 10.81 -10.73 12.19
N SER A 255 10.14 -10.99 11.06
CA SER A 255 10.80 -11.10 9.75
C SER A 255 11.36 -9.76 9.27
N LEU A 256 10.67 -8.66 9.55
CA LEU A 256 11.11 -7.30 9.20
C LEU A 256 12.29 -6.80 10.05
N THR A 257 12.35 -7.20 11.33
CA THR A 257 13.34 -6.68 12.29
C THR A 257 14.50 -7.63 12.57
N ASP A 258 14.46 -8.85 12.04
CA ASP A 258 15.40 -9.93 12.39
C ASP A 258 15.45 -10.20 13.91
N GLN A 259 14.31 -10.04 14.59
CA GLN A 259 14.18 -10.30 16.03
C GLN A 259 13.36 -11.58 16.25
N PRO A 260 13.94 -12.78 16.13
CA PRO A 260 13.20 -14.04 16.20
C PRO A 260 12.51 -14.27 17.54
N GLU A 261 12.90 -13.58 18.61
CA GLU A 261 12.31 -13.70 19.95
C GLU A 261 11.27 -12.61 20.26
N TYR A 262 11.06 -11.63 19.38
CA TYR A 262 10.10 -10.54 19.62
C TYR A 262 8.69 -11.07 19.86
N ASP A 263 8.00 -10.64 20.92
CA ASP A 263 6.61 -11.01 21.17
C ASP A 263 5.88 -9.85 21.84
N LEU A 264 4.57 -9.76 21.63
CA LEU A 264 3.73 -8.81 22.35
C LEU A 264 3.44 -9.35 23.77
N LYS A 265 3.06 -8.44 24.67
CA LYS A 265 2.65 -8.81 26.04
C LYS A 265 1.55 -9.88 25.98
N GLY A 266 1.87 -11.09 26.41
CA GLY A 266 0.98 -12.25 26.32
C GLY A 266 1.65 -13.52 25.80
N TYR A 267 2.86 -13.42 25.21
CA TYR A 267 3.63 -14.57 24.71
C TYR A 267 2.85 -15.35 23.64
N TYR A 268 2.23 -14.64 22.69
CA TYR A 268 1.27 -15.27 21.77
C TYR A 268 1.96 -16.14 20.74
N TRP A 269 3.11 -15.70 20.22
CA TRP A 269 3.87 -16.45 19.25
C TRP A 269 4.75 -17.50 19.92
N SER A 270 5.39 -17.17 21.05
CA SER A 270 6.24 -18.12 21.77
C SER A 270 5.48 -19.35 22.28
N ARG A 271 4.16 -19.26 22.49
CA ARG A 271 3.28 -20.41 22.82
C ARG A 271 3.25 -21.49 21.74
N ILE A 272 3.33 -21.11 20.46
CA ILE A 272 3.23 -22.05 19.34
C ILE A 272 4.60 -22.51 18.82
N THR A 273 5.68 -21.80 19.17
CA THR A 273 7.06 -22.22 18.87
C THR A 273 7.70 -23.02 20.00
N ASN A 274 6.97 -23.28 21.10
CA ASN A 274 7.40 -24.18 22.16
C ASN A 274 7.39 -25.63 21.64
N VAL A 275 8.52 -26.07 21.09
CA VAL A 275 8.73 -27.47 20.71
C VAL A 275 9.23 -28.21 21.95
N PRO A 276 8.50 -29.22 22.47
CA PRO A 276 9.00 -30.04 23.56
C PRO A 276 10.28 -30.76 23.11
N ASN A 277 11.31 -30.72 23.95
CA ASN A 277 12.55 -31.48 23.78
C ASN A 277 12.31 -32.99 23.89
#